data_AF-A0A961RCC2-F1
#
_entry.id   AF-A0A961RCC2-F1
#
_cell.length_a   1.000
_cell.length_b   1.000
_cell.length_c   1.000
_cell.angle_alpha   90.00
_cell.angle_beta   90.00
_cell.angle_gamma   90.00
#
_symmetry.space_group_name_H-M   'P 1'
#
loop_
_entity.id
_entity.type
_entity.pdbx_description
1 polymer ?
#
loop_
_entity_poly.entity_id
_entity_poly.type
_entity_poly.pdbx_seq_one_letter_code
_entity_poly.pdbx_strand_id
1 'polypeptide(L)' 'IIDGWMPEHVRQRLVASTRRHFARLNRAGTEPLDIREGSVGPNARALGAATLPLAERFLTGQPAPAMED' A
#
# COMPACT_ATOMS: atom_id res chain seq x y z
N ILE A 1 0.28 -3.41 1.35
CA ILE A 1 -1.14 -3.72 1.12
C ILE A 1 -1.21 -4.99 0.29
N ILE A 2 -2.14 -5.91 0.59
CA ILE A 2 -2.45 -7.07 -0.26
C ILE A 2 -3.88 -6.87 -0.79
N ASP A 3 -4.01 -6.83 -2.11
CA ASP A 3 -5.27 -6.60 -2.83
C ASP A 3 -5.30 -7.47 -4.10
N GLY A 4 -6.45 -7.60 -4.73
CA GLY A 4 -6.57 -8.27 -6.02
C GLY A 4 -7.92 -8.97 -6.23
N TRP A 5 -8.00 -9.75 -7.30
CA TRP A 5 -9.20 -10.50 -7.64
C TRP A 5 -9.25 -11.84 -6.90
N MET A 6 -9.83 -11.83 -5.71
CA MET A 6 -10.02 -13.04 -4.90
C MET A 6 -11.18 -12.87 -3.91
N PRO A 7 -11.77 -13.97 -3.40
CA PRO A 7 -12.74 -13.88 -2.31
C PRO A 7 -12.13 -13.26 -1.04
N GLU A 8 -12.96 -12.55 -0.29
CA GLU A 8 -12.62 -11.85 0.96
C GLU A 8 -11.77 -12.71 1.91
N HIS A 9 -12.24 -13.91 2.24
CA HIS A 9 -11.59 -14.81 3.17
C HIS A 9 -10.18 -15.24 2.71
N VAL A 10 -9.92 -15.28 1.39
CA VAL A 10 -8.60 -15.61 0.85
C VAL A 10 -7.65 -14.45 1.13
N ARG A 11 -8.06 -13.21 0.86
CA ARG A 11 -7.25 -12.01 1.12
C ARG A 11 -6.93 -11.86 2.61
N GLN A 12 -7.92 -12.06 3.48
CA GLN A 12 -7.75 -12.04 4.93
C GLN A 12 -6.69 -13.05 5.40
N ARG A 13 -6.77 -14.30 4.91
CA ARG A 13 -5.78 -15.35 5.22
C ARG A 13 -4.38 -15.01 4.73
N LEU A 14 -4.26 -14.44 3.54
CA LEU A 14 -2.98 -13.99 3.00
C LEU A 14 -2.37 -12.90 3.87
N VAL A 15 -3.12 -11.85 4.20
CA VAL A 15 -2.66 -10.76 5.08
C VAL A 15 -2.23 -11.29 6.44
N ALA A 16 -3.06 -12.13 7.08
CA ALA A 16 -2.72 -12.71 8.36
C ALA A 16 -1.45 -13.57 8.29
N SER A 17 -1.28 -14.36 7.22
CA SER A 17 -0.08 -15.18 7.03
C SER A 17 1.17 -14.33 6.81
N THR A 18 1.11 -13.38 5.89
CA THR A 18 2.23 -12.48 5.60
C THR A 18 2.65 -11.71 6.85
N ARG A 19 1.70 -11.20 7.66
CA ARG A 19 2.00 -10.59 8.96
C ARG A 19 2.79 -11.52 9.88
N ARG A 20 2.32 -12.75 10.09
CA ARG A 20 2.99 -13.73 10.96
C ARG A 20 4.39 -14.09 10.49
N HIS A 21 4.58 -14.28 9.19
CA HIS A 21 5.89 -14.63 8.63
C HIS A 21 6.84 -13.43 8.65
N PHE A 22 6.36 -12.25 8.26
CA PHE A 22 7.14 -11.02 8.30
C PHE A 22 7.60 -10.69 9.73
N ALA A 23 6.81 -11.00 10.76
CA ALA A 23 7.16 -10.84 12.18
C ALA A 23 8.41 -11.61 12.63
N ARG A 24 8.82 -12.64 11.89
CA ARG A 24 9.94 -13.52 12.25
C ARG A 24 11.24 -13.17 11.54
N LEU A 25 11.21 -12.22 10.60
CA LEU A 25 12.39 -11.80 9.86
C LEU A 25 13.23 -10.85 10.72
N ASN A 26 14.56 -10.90 10.55
CA ASN A 26 15.44 -9.87 11.10
C ASN A 26 15.21 -8.57 10.32
N ARG A 27 14.95 -7.48 11.03
CA ARG A 27 14.59 -6.16 10.48
C ARG A 27 15.56 -5.06 10.87
N ALA A 28 16.77 -5.42 11.33
CA ALA A 28 17.78 -4.46 11.72
C ALA A 28 17.96 -3.39 10.63
N GLY A 29 17.78 -2.12 11.00
CA GLY A 29 17.88 -0.98 10.09
C GLY A 29 16.63 -0.67 9.26
N THR A 30 15.47 -1.26 9.54
CA THR A 30 14.21 -0.97 8.82
C THR A 30 13.02 -0.74 9.76
N GLU A 31 12.19 0.24 9.42
CA GLU A 31 10.88 0.47 10.04
C GLU A 31 9.93 -0.73 9.79
N PRO A 32 9.07 -1.09 10.75
CA PRO A 32 8.05 -2.12 10.55
C PRO A 32 7.09 -1.76 9.41
N LEU A 33 6.90 -2.68 8.45
CA LEU A 33 5.88 -2.52 7.42
C LEU A 33 4.47 -2.77 7.97
N ASP A 34 3.54 -1.83 7.72
CA ASP A 34 2.11 -2.07 7.92
C ASP A 34 1.54 -2.91 6.76
N ILE A 35 1.44 -4.21 7.01
CA ILE A 35 0.78 -5.15 6.08
C ILE A 35 -0.71 -5.07 6.34
N ARG A 36 -1.52 -4.67 5.35
CA ARG A 36 -2.98 -4.54 5.46
C ARG A 36 -3.72 -5.01 4.23
N GLU A 37 -5.02 -5.27 4.38
CA GLU A 37 -5.92 -5.59 3.27
C GLU A 37 -6.19 -4.36 2.39
N GLY A 38 -6.28 -4.60 1.09
CA GLY A 38 -6.81 -3.65 0.12
C GLY A 38 -8.31 -3.83 -0.08
N SER A 39 -8.97 -2.75 -0.52
CA SER A 39 -10.42 -2.69 -0.73
C SER A 39 -10.81 -2.44 -2.19
N VAL A 40 -9.84 -2.31 -3.11
CA VAL A 40 -10.09 -1.87 -4.49
C VAL A 40 -10.26 -3.07 -5.43
N GLY A 41 -9.56 -4.17 -5.15
CA GLY A 41 -9.73 -5.43 -5.85
C GLY A 41 -9.31 -5.35 -7.33
N PRO A 42 -10.10 -5.92 -8.26
CA PRO A 42 -9.75 -5.98 -9.69
C PRO A 42 -9.46 -4.62 -10.34
N ASN A 43 -10.11 -3.56 -9.83
CA ASN A 43 -9.98 -2.21 -10.39
C ASN A 43 -8.72 -1.47 -9.94
N ALA A 44 -7.95 -2.02 -9.00
CA ALA A 44 -6.79 -1.35 -8.42
C ALA A 44 -5.76 -0.93 -9.48
N ARG A 45 -5.55 -1.78 -10.48
CA ARG A 45 -4.63 -1.50 -11.58
C ARG A 45 -5.11 -0.34 -12.47
N ALA A 46 -6.38 -0.37 -12.86
CA ALA A 46 -6.96 0.65 -13.73
C ALA A 46 -7.01 2.01 -13.02
N LEU A 47 -7.46 2.03 -11.77
CA LEU A 47 -7.49 3.24 -10.96
C LEU A 47 -6.08 3.79 -10.73
N GLY A 48 -5.12 2.95 -10.35
CA GLY A 48 -3.73 3.35 -10.17
C GLY A 48 -3.09 3.93 -11.45
N ALA A 49 -3.39 3.34 -12.61
CA ALA A 49 -2.92 3.84 -13.90
C ALA A 49 -3.50 5.22 -14.25
N ALA A 50 -4.76 5.48 -13.86
CA ALA A 50 -5.40 6.77 -14.05
C ALA A 50 -4.88 7.85 -13.10
N THR A 51 -4.35 7.48 -11.92
CA THR A 51 -3.97 8.45 -10.88
C THR A 51 -2.82 9.36 -11.31
N LEU A 52 -1.83 8.86 -12.06
CA LEU A 52 -0.66 9.66 -12.46
C LEU A 52 -1.02 10.88 -13.34
N PRO A 53 -1.71 10.72 -14.49
CA PRO A 53 -2.10 11.89 -15.30
C PRO A 53 -3.10 12.81 -14.58
N LEU A 54 -3.93 12.28 -13.68
CA LEU A 54 -4.81 13.11 -12.84
C LEU A 54 -3.99 13.95 -11.85
N ALA A 55 -2.96 13.37 -11.24
CA ALA A 55 -2.09 14.08 -10.32
C ALA A 55 -1.32 15.21 -11.03
N GLU A 56 -0.73 14.92 -12.19
CA GLU A 56 0.01 15.92 -12.97
C GLU A 56 -0.86 17.11 -13.38
N ARG A 57 -2.14 16.87 -13.67
CA ARG A 57 -3.04 17.92 -14.16
C ARG A 57 -3.76 18.68 -13.05
N PHE A 58 -3.98 18.07 -11.89
CA PHE A 58 -4.90 18.61 -10.89
C PHE A 58 -4.35 18.66 -9.45
N LEU A 59 -3.24 17.98 -9.14
CA LEU A 59 -2.58 18.06 -7.83
C LEU A 59 -1.46 19.11 -7.89
N THR A 60 -1.81 20.39 -7.65
CA THR A 60 -0.83 21.47 -7.46
C THR A 60 -0.40 21.53 -5.98
N GLY A 61 0.90 21.39 -5.73
CA GLY A 61 1.46 21.13 -4.40
C GLY A 61 1.26 22.23 -3.35
N GLN A 62 1.03 21.81 -2.10
CA GLN A 62 1.69 22.47 -0.98
C GLN A 62 3.15 22.00 -0.96
N PRO A 63 4.14 22.90 -0.88
CA PRO A 63 5.51 22.46 -0.70
C PRO A 63 5.61 21.67 0.62
N ALA A 64 6.44 20.63 0.62
CA ALA A 64 6.83 19.96 1.86
C ALA A 64 7.34 21.03 2.85
N PRO A 65 6.97 20.99 4.15
CA PRO A 65 7.53 21.91 5.11
C PRO A 65 9.04 21.82 5.04
N ALA A 66 9.70 22.97 4.89
CA ALA A 66 11.15 23.06 4.93
C ALA A 66 11.61 22.39 6.23
N MET A 67 12.39 21.33 6.09
CA MET A 67 13.08 20.74 7.23
C MET A 67 14.16 21.76 7.63
N GLU A 68 13.88 22.52 8.69
CA GLU A 68 14.85 23.41 9.34
C GLU A 68 16.00 22.56 9.94
N ASP A 69 17.23 22.95 9.59
CA ASP A 69 18.59 22.49 9.96
C ASP A 69 18.80 21.08 10.56
#